data_AF-A0A7J0BUD1-F1
#
_entry.id   AF-A0A7J0BUD1-F1
#
_cell.length_a   1.000
_cell.length_b   1.000
_cell.length_c   1.000
_cell.angle_alpha   90.00
_cell.angle_beta   90.00
_cell.angle_gamma   90.00
#
_symmetry.space_group_name_H-M   'P 1'
#
loop_
_entity.id
_entity.type
_entity.pdbx_description
1 polymer ?
#
loop_
_entity_poly.entity_id
_entity_poly.type
_entity_poly.pdbx_seq_one_letter_code
_entity_poly.pdbx_strand_id
1 'polypeptide(L)'
;MNAHHAADAGYEEGRQTLDVARYVSLVFERKGLFAIIALTVMTLGVIASYVLPKRYEAKSTVFIEQNVVNDLVKGIAVTPSMDNKVKAIKITMLSRTMLLKVVNELDLDAGIMDNKGLEALVAGLQKTIDVRMDEGKGVFVISFRNEDSRRAADVVNTLTRLYIEDNTSSKRQESYEATKFLADQIEVFKRRIDDAEAAIDKYKTEFGKYLSKDEVTLRNEIAQMEERLSLMQSQINGLQASRRVLAGNTPLRRQLLAQEELLNAQMARYTENHPEVLRAKGLIEATRRQLASEGEADRRAVYVTPEYQQVKVELEALEMARKNLEASLADNREVLLMIPAKRTELAELGRKRDNEVLIYEKLVARYGQSEVSKEMELQNKSVNFRVLDPAVPASQHVSPNRPLIILAGIVLGIGLGAGLILLKDFLNPSIKSPESIKQMGIPVFAVVPVIGNVAEELGRRRRDVTICLVSGVYFLMIVTVLGLEVLHVNVIDAAISSIRKLV
;
A
#
# COMPACT_ATOMS: atom_id res chain seq x y z
N MET A 1 41.27 91.20 -38.30
CA MET A 1 40.18 91.62 -37.41
C MET A 1 39.09 90.57 -37.54
N ASN A 2 38.97 89.72 -36.52
CA ASN A 2 37.90 88.76 -36.14
C ASN A 2 37.13 87.99 -37.24
N ALA A 3 36.78 86.72 -37.11
CA ALA A 3 37.18 85.56 -36.33
C ALA A 3 36.35 84.42 -36.95
N HIS A 4 36.99 83.28 -37.22
CA HIS A 4 36.34 82.04 -37.62
C HIS A 4 35.37 81.54 -36.54
N HIS A 5 34.19 81.06 -36.92
CA HIS A 5 33.84 79.65 -36.68
C HIS A 5 32.61 79.21 -37.49
N ALA A 6 32.83 78.12 -38.21
CA ALA A 6 31.85 77.34 -38.93
C ALA A 6 31.12 76.36 -38.01
N ALA A 7 29.95 75.94 -38.49
CA ALA A 7 29.34 74.63 -38.33
C ALA A 7 29.03 74.13 -36.91
N ASP A 8 27.73 74.04 -36.61
CA ASP A 8 27.23 72.75 -36.13
C ASP A 8 25.84 72.47 -36.72
N ALA A 9 25.77 71.39 -37.49
CA ALA A 9 24.58 70.87 -38.11
C ALA A 9 24.03 69.76 -37.21
N GLY A 10 23.09 70.11 -36.34
CA GLY A 10 22.31 69.14 -35.57
C GLY A 10 21.11 68.66 -36.38
N TYR A 11 21.24 67.49 -37.00
CA TYR A 11 20.11 66.71 -37.51
C TYR A 11 19.27 66.24 -36.33
N GLU A 12 18.09 66.83 -36.10
CA GLU A 12 17.11 66.23 -35.18
C GLU A 12 16.38 65.09 -35.87
N GLU A 13 16.63 63.89 -35.36
CA GLU A 13 15.93 62.65 -35.65
C GLU A 13 14.41 62.83 -35.56
N GLY A 14 13.72 62.41 -36.62
CA GLY A 14 12.27 62.33 -36.67
C GLY A 14 11.72 61.39 -35.61
N ARG A 15 11.42 61.92 -34.42
CA ARG A 15 10.45 61.31 -33.51
C ARG A 15 9.08 61.48 -34.15
N GLN A 16 8.59 60.40 -34.77
CA GLN A 16 7.17 60.23 -35.06
C GLN A 16 6.43 60.23 -33.72
N THR A 17 6.11 61.41 -33.19
CA THR A 17 5.12 61.52 -32.13
C THR A 17 3.82 61.02 -32.71
N LEU A 18 3.24 59.97 -32.12
CA LEU A 18 1.87 59.58 -32.44
C LEU A 18 1.00 60.80 -32.15
N ASP A 19 0.57 61.48 -33.20
CA ASP A 19 -0.26 62.67 -33.08
C ASP A 19 -1.68 62.22 -32.70
N VAL A 20 -1.88 61.95 -31.40
CA VAL A 20 -3.14 61.47 -30.83
C VAL A 20 -4.29 62.42 -31.19
N ALA A 21 -4.01 63.73 -31.26
CA ALA A 21 -5.00 64.73 -31.64
C ALA A 21 -5.50 64.54 -33.09
N ARG A 22 -4.62 64.16 -34.01
CA ARG A 22 -4.97 63.82 -35.40
C ARG A 22 -5.81 62.56 -35.50
N TYR A 23 -5.53 61.54 -34.69
CA TYR A 23 -6.33 60.30 -34.70
C TYR A 23 -7.71 60.51 -34.08
N VAL A 24 -7.80 61.31 -33.02
CA VAL A 24 -9.08 61.68 -32.41
C VAL A 24 -9.92 62.53 -33.37
N SER A 25 -9.32 63.52 -34.05
CA SER A 25 -10.04 64.34 -35.03
C SER A 25 -10.57 63.50 -36.20
N LEU A 26 -9.84 62.48 -36.64
CA LEU A 26 -10.27 61.54 -37.69
C LEU A 26 -11.54 60.75 -37.31
N VAL A 27 -11.65 60.32 -36.04
CA VAL A 27 -12.86 59.67 -35.53
C VAL A 27 -14.02 60.67 -35.50
N PHE A 28 -13.75 61.92 -35.12
CA PHE A 28 -14.74 63.00 -35.16
C PHE A 28 -15.10 63.46 -36.57
N GLU A 29 -14.29 63.22 -37.60
CA GLU A 29 -14.68 63.50 -38.99
C GLU A 29 -15.64 62.44 -39.55
N ARG A 30 -15.59 61.22 -38.99
CA ARG A 30 -16.39 60.06 -39.43
C ARG A 30 -17.34 59.55 -38.35
N LYS A 31 -17.94 60.47 -37.58
CA LYS A 31 -18.82 60.19 -36.43
C LYS A 31 -19.92 59.18 -36.73
N GLY A 32 -20.56 59.29 -37.90
CA GLY A 32 -21.63 58.36 -38.30
C GLY A 32 -21.14 56.92 -38.48
N LEU A 33 -19.98 56.71 -39.10
CA LEU A 33 -19.41 55.37 -39.29
C LEU A 33 -18.90 54.79 -37.96
N PHE A 34 -18.31 55.63 -37.10
CA PHE A 34 -17.92 55.25 -35.75
C PHE A 34 -19.12 54.78 -34.94
N ALA A 35 -20.18 55.59 -34.88
CA ALA A 35 -21.39 55.31 -34.12
C ALA A 35 -22.08 54.03 -34.61
N ILE A 36 -22.18 53.82 -35.93
CA ILE A 36 -22.78 52.59 -36.48
C ILE A 36 -21.98 51.36 -36.04
N ILE A 37 -20.66 51.35 -36.21
CA ILE A 37 -19.82 50.20 -35.86
C ILE A 37 -19.87 49.94 -34.34
N ALA A 38 -19.67 50.98 -33.53
CA ALA A 38 -19.66 50.85 -32.08
C ALA A 38 -21.00 50.35 -31.54
N LEU A 39 -22.12 50.92 -32.00
CA LEU A 39 -23.45 50.48 -31.57
C LEU A 39 -23.80 49.09 -32.09
N THR A 40 -23.35 48.71 -33.30
CA THR A 40 -23.57 47.35 -33.82
C THR A 40 -22.83 46.30 -32.97
N VAL A 41 -21.58 46.57 -32.58
CA VAL A 41 -20.82 45.65 -31.71
C VAL A 41 -21.42 45.59 -30.30
N MET A 42 -21.83 46.73 -29.74
CA MET A 42 -22.48 46.79 -28.43
C MET A 42 -23.80 46.00 -28.40
N THR A 43 -24.62 46.16 -29.44
CA THR A 43 -25.90 45.44 -29.56
C THR A 43 -25.69 43.95 -29.73
N LEU A 44 -24.69 43.55 -30.52
CA LEU A 44 -24.28 42.16 -30.62
C LEU A 44 -23.87 41.60 -29.25
N GLY A 45 -23.16 42.38 -28.43
CA GLY A 45 -22.81 42.02 -27.06
C GLY A 45 -24.01 41.84 -26.14
N VAL A 46 -24.99 42.74 -26.21
CA VAL A 46 -26.27 42.61 -25.48
C VAL A 46 -27.02 41.36 -25.94
N ILE A 47 -27.20 41.16 -27.25
CA ILE A 47 -27.87 39.99 -27.82
C ILE A 47 -27.18 38.70 -27.37
N ALA A 48 -25.84 38.62 -27.49
CA ALA A 48 -25.07 37.47 -27.06
C ALA A 48 -25.26 37.15 -25.57
N SER A 49 -25.41 38.16 -24.72
CA SER A 49 -25.64 37.97 -23.27
C SER A 49 -26.99 37.31 -22.95
N TYR A 50 -28.02 37.48 -23.78
CA TYR A 50 -29.34 36.84 -23.61
C TYR A 50 -29.51 35.54 -24.39
N VAL A 51 -28.72 35.33 -25.46
CA VAL A 51 -28.76 34.10 -26.26
C VAL A 51 -28.01 32.96 -25.58
N LEU A 52 -26.96 33.25 -24.82
CA LEU A 52 -26.21 32.23 -24.07
C LEU A 52 -27.09 31.55 -23.01
N PRO A 53 -27.03 30.21 -22.87
CA PRO A 53 -27.89 29.47 -21.95
C PRO A 53 -27.58 29.85 -20.50
N LYS A 54 -28.64 30.15 -19.75
CA LYS A 54 -28.55 30.40 -18.30
C LYS A 54 -28.15 29.11 -17.60
N ARG A 55 -27.21 29.19 -16.66
CA ARG A 55 -26.86 28.08 -15.77
C ARG A 55 -27.01 28.48 -14.32
N TYR A 56 -27.72 27.66 -13.59
CA TYR A 56 -27.98 27.77 -12.16
C TYR A 56 -27.02 26.86 -11.42
N GLU A 57 -26.51 27.31 -10.28
CA GLU A 57 -25.61 26.55 -9.42
C GLU A 57 -26.36 26.16 -8.16
N ALA A 58 -26.40 24.86 -7.87
CA ALA A 58 -26.88 24.35 -6.60
C ALA A 58 -25.69 23.88 -5.76
N LYS A 59 -25.74 24.11 -4.44
CA LYS A 59 -24.66 23.75 -3.51
C LYS A 59 -25.23 23.06 -2.28
N SER A 60 -24.59 22.00 -1.82
CA SER A 60 -24.87 21.39 -0.52
C SER A 60 -23.60 21.36 0.32
N THR A 61 -23.75 21.70 1.60
CA THR A 61 -22.66 21.68 2.58
C THR A 61 -22.86 20.53 3.55
N VAL A 62 -21.86 19.67 3.66
CA VAL A 62 -21.86 18.52 4.57
C VAL A 62 -20.75 18.70 5.60
N PHE A 63 -21.12 18.59 6.88
CA PHE A 63 -20.20 18.63 8.01
C PHE A 63 -19.79 17.21 8.40
N ILE A 64 -18.49 17.03 8.64
CA ILE A 64 -17.91 15.78 9.11
C ILE A 64 -17.74 15.91 10.61
N GLU A 65 -18.68 15.36 11.38
CA GLU A 65 -18.65 15.40 12.83
C GLU A 65 -17.63 14.39 13.36
N GLN A 66 -16.62 14.89 14.08
CA GLN A 66 -15.66 14.06 14.78
C GLN A 66 -16.22 13.74 16.17
N ASN A 67 -16.48 12.46 16.43
CA ASN A 67 -16.97 12.05 17.74
C ASN A 67 -15.80 11.97 18.75
N VAL A 68 -16.00 12.54 19.93
CA VAL A 68 -15.07 12.44 21.09
C VAL A 68 -14.76 10.99 21.50
N VAL A 69 -15.63 10.04 21.17
CA VAL A 69 -15.38 8.60 21.39
C VAL A 69 -14.16 8.11 20.60
N ASN A 70 -13.85 8.70 19.44
CA ASN A 70 -12.68 8.32 18.63
C ASN A 70 -11.36 8.56 19.35
N ASP A 71 -11.26 9.62 20.15
CA ASP A 71 -10.06 9.91 20.93
C ASP A 71 -9.91 8.97 22.13
N LEU A 72 -11.03 8.47 22.68
CA LEU A 72 -11.04 7.52 23.80
C LEU A 72 -10.61 6.10 23.40
N VAL A 73 -10.83 5.71 22.13
CA VAL A 73 -10.44 4.39 21.60
C VAL A 73 -9.14 4.41 20.79
N LYS A 74 -8.42 5.53 20.82
CA LYS A 74 -7.21 5.74 20.04
C LYS A 74 -6.12 4.73 20.45
N GLY A 75 -5.68 3.90 19.50
CA GLY A 75 -4.75 2.79 19.77
C GLY A 75 -5.42 1.44 20.05
N ILE A 76 -6.74 1.44 20.27
CA ILE A 76 -7.58 0.22 20.32
C ILE A 76 -8.23 0.02 18.94
N ALA A 77 -8.80 1.06 18.34
CA ALA A 77 -9.37 1.01 16.99
C ALA A 77 -8.41 1.61 15.93
N VAL A 78 -8.46 1.11 14.70
CA VAL A 78 -7.68 1.64 13.57
C VAL A 78 -8.44 2.81 12.95
N THR A 79 -7.99 4.04 13.21
CA THR A 79 -8.59 5.25 12.63
C THR A 79 -7.72 5.78 11.48
N PRO A 80 -8.22 5.89 10.23
CA PRO A 80 -7.45 6.47 9.13
C PRO A 80 -7.20 7.98 9.33
N SER A 81 -6.09 8.49 8.81
CA SER A 81 -5.74 9.92 8.82
C SER A 81 -6.70 10.78 7.97
N MET A 82 -6.85 12.07 8.32
CA MET A 82 -7.85 12.96 7.71
C MET A 82 -7.53 13.34 6.26
N ASP A 83 -6.26 13.60 5.93
CA ASP A 83 -5.84 14.06 4.60
C ASP A 83 -6.12 13.03 3.49
N ASN A 84 -5.94 11.75 3.80
CA ASN A 84 -6.25 10.65 2.88
C ASN A 84 -7.76 10.48 2.66
N LYS A 85 -8.59 10.86 3.64
CA LYS A 85 -10.06 10.83 3.51
C LYS A 85 -10.54 11.90 2.54
N VAL A 86 -9.94 13.09 2.52
CA VAL A 86 -10.38 14.23 1.69
C VAL A 86 -10.32 13.91 0.20
N LYS A 87 -9.18 13.40 -0.26
CA LYS A 87 -9.01 13.02 -1.68
C LYS A 87 -9.91 11.84 -2.04
N ALA A 88 -10.08 10.89 -1.13
CA ALA A 88 -10.96 9.74 -1.33
C ALA A 88 -12.43 10.17 -1.51
N ILE A 89 -12.95 11.11 -0.70
CA ILE A 89 -14.34 11.61 -0.84
C ILE A 89 -14.58 12.12 -2.26
N LYS A 90 -13.73 13.05 -2.74
CA LYS A 90 -13.87 13.62 -4.08
C LYS A 90 -13.81 12.56 -5.17
N ILE A 91 -12.88 11.62 -5.08
CA ILE A 91 -12.72 10.54 -6.07
C ILE A 91 -13.92 9.60 -6.04
N THR A 92 -14.40 9.23 -4.86
CA THR A 92 -15.53 8.30 -4.70
C THR A 92 -16.85 8.93 -5.16
N MET A 93 -17.11 10.20 -4.81
CA MET A 93 -18.33 10.90 -5.25
C MET A 93 -18.37 11.09 -6.76
N LEU A 94 -17.21 11.38 -7.39
CA LEU A 94 -17.11 11.52 -8.85
C LEU A 94 -16.84 10.18 -9.56
N SER A 95 -16.89 9.06 -8.85
CA SER A 95 -16.67 7.74 -9.44
C SER A 95 -17.80 7.39 -10.41
N ARG A 96 -17.48 6.63 -11.45
CA ARG A 96 -18.47 6.15 -12.42
C ARG A 96 -19.63 5.43 -11.74
N THR A 97 -19.33 4.56 -10.78
CA THR A 97 -20.34 3.78 -10.06
C THR A 97 -21.31 4.67 -9.29
N MET A 98 -20.81 5.70 -8.59
CA MET A 98 -21.65 6.62 -7.84
C MET A 98 -22.53 7.48 -8.76
N LEU A 99 -21.94 8.04 -9.82
CA LEU A 99 -22.69 8.89 -10.75
C LEU A 99 -23.72 8.10 -11.56
N LEU A 100 -23.48 6.83 -11.86
CA LEU A 100 -24.50 5.96 -12.46
C LEU A 100 -25.69 5.74 -11.52
N LYS A 101 -25.45 5.56 -10.21
CA LYS A 101 -26.55 5.49 -9.23
C LYS A 101 -27.39 6.77 -9.25
N VAL A 102 -26.74 7.94 -9.30
CA VAL A 102 -27.42 9.24 -9.41
C VAL A 102 -28.22 9.36 -10.70
N VAL A 103 -27.64 8.95 -11.84
CA VAL A 103 -28.33 8.97 -13.14
C VAL A 103 -29.58 8.11 -13.11
N ASN A 104 -29.48 6.90 -12.56
CA ASN A 104 -30.58 5.94 -12.46
C ASN A 104 -31.67 6.40 -11.48
N GLU A 105 -31.31 7.03 -10.36
CA GLU A 105 -32.30 7.46 -9.36
C GLU A 105 -33.07 8.73 -9.79
N LEU A 106 -32.50 9.52 -10.69
CA LEU A 106 -33.09 10.74 -11.22
C LEU A 106 -33.61 10.59 -12.66
N ASP A 107 -33.58 9.36 -13.21
CA ASP A 107 -33.97 9.04 -14.60
C ASP A 107 -33.33 10.00 -15.63
N LEU A 108 -32.06 10.38 -15.44
CA LEU A 108 -31.37 11.35 -16.30
C LEU A 108 -30.99 10.79 -17.68
N ASP A 109 -31.03 9.48 -17.81
CA ASP A 109 -30.80 8.72 -19.04
C ASP A 109 -32.08 8.57 -19.88
N ALA A 110 -33.20 9.19 -19.48
CA ALA A 110 -34.45 9.18 -20.25
C ALA A 110 -34.20 9.64 -21.70
N GLY A 111 -34.33 8.70 -22.65
CA GLY A 111 -34.10 8.92 -24.08
C GLY A 111 -32.70 8.54 -24.58
N ILE A 112 -31.81 8.06 -23.72
CA ILE A 112 -30.49 7.53 -24.06
C ILE A 112 -30.57 6.00 -24.09
N MET A 113 -30.49 5.42 -25.29
CA MET A 113 -30.60 3.97 -25.50
C MET A 113 -29.22 3.30 -25.71
N ASP A 114 -28.17 4.10 -25.91
CA ASP A 114 -26.83 3.62 -26.24
C ASP A 114 -25.86 3.78 -25.07
N ASN A 115 -24.98 2.78 -24.89
CA ASN A 115 -23.97 2.81 -23.83
C ASN A 115 -23.01 4.01 -23.98
N LYS A 116 -22.79 4.47 -25.21
CA LYS A 116 -21.93 5.63 -25.50
C LYS A 116 -22.56 6.94 -25.03
N GLY A 117 -23.88 7.12 -25.19
CA GLY A 117 -24.62 8.25 -24.65
C GLY A 117 -24.59 8.27 -23.11
N LEU A 118 -24.73 7.11 -22.47
CA LEU A 118 -24.63 6.99 -21.01
C LEU A 118 -23.23 7.35 -20.50
N GLU A 119 -22.18 6.90 -21.18
CA GLU A 119 -20.80 7.27 -20.86
C GLU A 119 -20.55 8.78 -21.00
N ALA A 120 -21.06 9.39 -22.07
CA ALA A 120 -20.96 10.83 -22.28
C ALA A 120 -21.69 11.63 -21.18
N LEU A 121 -22.86 11.16 -20.73
CA LEU A 121 -23.61 11.77 -19.63
C LEU A 121 -22.80 11.72 -18.33
N VAL A 122 -22.28 10.55 -17.96
CA VAL A 122 -21.48 10.38 -16.74
C VAL A 122 -20.21 11.24 -16.79
N ALA A 123 -19.49 11.24 -17.92
CA ALA A 123 -18.31 12.09 -18.09
C ALA A 123 -18.66 13.60 -18.02
N GLY A 124 -19.84 13.97 -18.52
CA GLY A 124 -20.40 15.32 -18.38
C GLY A 124 -20.61 15.70 -16.92
N LEU A 125 -21.24 14.83 -16.14
CA LEU A 125 -21.43 15.02 -14.69
C LEU A 125 -20.09 15.11 -13.95
N GLN A 126 -19.12 14.24 -14.25
CA GLN A 126 -17.78 14.28 -13.64
C GLN A 126 -17.07 15.62 -13.85
N LYS A 127 -17.24 16.24 -15.02
CA LYS A 127 -16.60 17.52 -15.37
C LYS A 127 -17.31 18.73 -14.75
N THR A 128 -18.61 18.62 -14.47
CA THR A 128 -19.46 19.75 -14.07
C THR A 128 -19.80 19.77 -12.58
N ILE A 129 -19.74 18.62 -11.91
CA ILE A 129 -19.81 18.53 -10.46
C ILE A 129 -18.45 18.90 -9.88
N ASP A 130 -18.42 19.89 -9.00
CA ASP A 130 -17.23 20.29 -8.28
C ASP A 130 -17.40 20.06 -6.78
N VAL A 131 -16.48 19.28 -6.23
CA VAL A 131 -16.40 18.97 -4.80
C VAL A 131 -15.20 19.69 -4.22
N ARG A 132 -15.44 20.57 -3.26
CA ARG A 132 -14.44 21.35 -2.52
C ARG A 132 -14.51 21.00 -1.04
N MET A 133 -13.37 20.93 -0.39
CA MET A 133 -13.26 20.71 1.05
C MET A 133 -12.65 21.96 1.70
N ASP A 134 -13.17 22.35 2.86
CA ASP A 134 -12.56 23.33 3.75
C ASP A 134 -12.10 22.58 5.02
N GLU A 135 -10.82 22.16 5.01
CA GLU A 135 -10.22 21.33 6.08
C GLU A 135 -10.28 22.01 7.45
N GLY A 136 -10.09 23.34 7.49
CA GLY A 136 -10.11 24.11 8.74
C GLY A 136 -11.48 24.15 9.40
N LYS A 137 -12.55 23.87 8.64
CA LYS A 137 -13.94 23.85 9.13
C LYS A 137 -14.56 22.44 9.17
N GLY A 138 -13.84 21.42 8.69
CA GLY A 138 -14.37 20.04 8.62
C GLY A 138 -15.61 19.89 7.73
N VAL A 139 -15.75 20.73 6.70
CA VAL A 139 -16.89 20.70 5.77
C VAL A 139 -16.44 20.43 4.35
N PHE A 140 -17.28 19.73 3.58
CA PHE A 140 -17.20 19.72 2.13
C PHE A 140 -18.44 20.33 1.51
N VAL A 141 -18.22 21.02 0.39
CA VAL A 141 -19.22 21.66 -0.43
C VAL A 141 -19.25 20.97 -1.77
N ILE A 142 -20.41 20.43 -2.12
CA ILE A 142 -20.67 19.85 -3.43
C ILE A 142 -21.46 20.87 -4.21
N SER A 143 -21.02 21.14 -5.44
CA SER A 143 -21.68 22.09 -6.33
C SER A 143 -21.87 21.51 -7.71
N PHE A 144 -23.00 21.82 -8.33
CA PHE A 144 -23.32 21.39 -9.68
C PHE A 144 -24.05 22.50 -10.43
N ARG A 145 -23.73 22.64 -11.72
CA ARG A 145 -24.29 23.69 -12.57
C ARG A 145 -25.11 23.08 -13.69
N ASN A 146 -26.37 23.48 -13.79
CA ASN A 146 -27.30 22.99 -14.80
C ASN A 146 -28.17 24.13 -15.35
N GLU A 147 -28.78 23.94 -16.52
CA GLU A 147 -29.75 24.89 -17.09
C GLU A 147 -31.06 24.90 -16.30
N ASP A 148 -31.43 23.75 -15.72
CA ASP A 148 -32.57 23.65 -14.81
C ASP A 148 -32.09 23.71 -13.36
N SER A 149 -32.57 24.73 -12.65
CA SER A 149 -32.28 24.96 -11.24
C SER A 149 -32.75 23.81 -10.33
N ARG A 150 -33.87 23.15 -10.67
CA ARG A 150 -34.37 22.00 -9.91
C ARG A 150 -33.47 20.79 -10.09
N ARG A 151 -33.17 20.43 -11.34
CA ARG A 151 -32.22 19.35 -11.64
C ARG A 151 -30.86 19.57 -10.99
N ALA A 152 -30.38 20.82 -10.95
CA ALA A 152 -29.14 21.14 -10.26
C ALA A 152 -29.19 20.73 -8.77
N ALA A 153 -30.27 21.09 -8.08
CA ALA A 153 -30.47 20.75 -6.67
C ALA A 153 -30.69 19.24 -6.45
N ASP A 154 -31.49 18.59 -7.30
CA ASP A 154 -31.81 17.17 -7.19
C ASP A 154 -30.57 16.29 -7.35
N VAL A 155 -29.70 16.61 -8.32
CA VAL A 155 -28.41 15.91 -8.53
C VAL A 155 -27.51 16.04 -7.31
N VAL A 156 -27.36 17.25 -6.76
CA VAL A 156 -26.49 17.47 -5.59
C VAL A 156 -27.04 16.74 -4.37
N ASN A 157 -28.33 16.88 -4.07
CA ASN A 157 -28.96 16.22 -2.93
C ASN A 157 -28.90 14.69 -3.02
N THR A 158 -29.15 14.14 -4.21
CA THR A 158 -29.11 12.70 -4.45
C THR A 158 -27.69 12.17 -4.35
N LEU A 159 -26.70 12.85 -4.95
CA LEU A 159 -25.30 12.48 -4.81
C LEU A 159 -24.83 12.53 -3.35
N THR A 160 -25.20 13.57 -2.59
CA THR A 160 -24.89 13.68 -1.17
C THR A 160 -25.48 12.51 -0.38
N ARG A 161 -26.77 12.23 -0.57
CA ARG A 161 -27.48 11.14 0.12
C ARG A 161 -26.86 9.79 -0.20
N LEU A 162 -26.69 9.48 -1.48
CA LEU A 162 -26.11 8.22 -1.95
C LEU A 162 -24.68 8.03 -1.44
N TYR A 163 -23.86 9.08 -1.42
CA TYR A 163 -22.52 8.99 -0.87
C TYR A 163 -22.52 8.66 0.63
N ILE A 164 -23.35 9.33 1.42
CA ILE A 164 -23.46 9.08 2.86
C ILE A 164 -23.93 7.64 3.10
N GLU A 165 -24.97 7.19 2.40
CA GLU A 165 -25.53 5.84 2.54
C GLU A 165 -24.56 4.74 2.10
N ASP A 166 -23.93 4.90 0.93
CA ASP A 166 -22.94 3.95 0.39
C ASP A 166 -21.70 3.88 1.26
N ASN A 167 -21.21 5.01 1.76
CA ASN A 167 -20.05 5.04 2.64
C ASN A 167 -20.35 4.40 4.00
N THR A 168 -21.51 4.69 4.60
CA THR A 168 -21.91 4.07 5.88
C THR A 168 -22.15 2.56 5.72
N SER A 169 -22.85 2.13 4.68
CA SER A 169 -23.12 0.71 4.44
C SER A 169 -21.84 -0.08 4.11
N SER A 170 -21.00 0.44 3.21
CA SER A 170 -19.74 -0.21 2.83
C SER A 170 -18.78 -0.33 4.01
N LYS A 171 -18.66 0.70 4.86
CA LYS A 171 -17.78 0.64 6.04
C LYS A 171 -18.27 -0.34 7.10
N ARG A 172 -19.59 -0.44 7.30
CA ARG A 172 -20.18 -1.45 8.18
C ARG A 172 -19.92 -2.87 7.64
N GLN A 173 -20.08 -3.06 6.33
CA GLN A 173 -19.83 -4.36 5.70
C GLN A 173 -18.35 -4.77 5.79
N GLU A 174 -17.43 -3.86 5.45
CA GLU A 174 -15.98 -4.08 5.57
C GLU A 174 -15.58 -4.44 7.01
N SER A 175 -16.12 -3.71 8.00
CA SER A 175 -15.87 -4.00 9.42
C SER A 175 -16.40 -5.38 9.80
N TYR A 176 -17.63 -5.72 9.39
CA TYR A 176 -18.23 -7.02 9.65
C TYR A 176 -17.43 -8.17 9.04
N GLU A 177 -17.00 -8.03 7.77
CA GLU A 177 -16.20 -9.04 7.07
C GLU A 177 -14.83 -9.24 7.71
N ALA A 178 -14.15 -8.14 8.08
CA ALA A 178 -12.87 -8.22 8.77
C ALA A 178 -12.99 -8.91 10.14
N THR A 179 -14.03 -8.57 10.91
CA THR A 179 -14.29 -9.20 12.20
C THR A 179 -14.61 -10.68 12.06
N LYS A 180 -15.44 -11.05 11.07
CA LYS A 180 -15.74 -12.45 10.75
C LYS A 180 -14.48 -13.22 10.34
N PHE A 181 -13.65 -12.65 9.46
CA PHE A 181 -12.37 -13.26 9.08
C PHE A 181 -11.48 -13.54 10.29
N LEU A 182 -11.35 -12.58 11.21
CA LEU A 182 -10.57 -12.78 12.44
C LEU A 182 -11.16 -13.89 13.31
N ALA A 183 -12.49 -13.96 13.47
CA ALA A 183 -13.16 -15.03 14.21
C ALA A 183 -12.89 -16.42 13.60
N ASP A 184 -13.02 -16.53 12.27
CA ASP A 184 -12.76 -17.77 11.54
C ASP A 184 -11.27 -18.19 11.69
N GLN A 185 -10.33 -17.25 11.61
CA GLN A 185 -8.90 -17.53 11.82
C GLN A 185 -8.58 -17.95 13.25
N ILE A 186 -9.22 -17.34 14.26
CA ILE A 186 -9.06 -17.74 15.67
C ILE A 186 -9.44 -19.20 15.86
N GLU A 187 -10.54 -19.67 15.25
CA GLU A 187 -10.94 -21.08 15.33
C GLU A 187 -9.92 -22.01 14.66
N VAL A 188 -9.38 -21.64 13.50
CA VAL A 188 -8.35 -22.40 12.80
C VAL A 188 -7.09 -22.53 13.65
N PHE A 189 -6.59 -21.43 14.22
CA PHE A 189 -5.39 -21.44 15.05
C PHE A 189 -5.61 -22.17 16.37
N LYS A 190 -6.81 -22.10 16.96
CA LYS A 190 -7.17 -22.92 18.12
C LYS A 190 -7.02 -24.42 17.81
N ARG A 191 -7.57 -24.89 16.69
CA ARG A 191 -7.41 -26.30 16.27
C ARG A 191 -5.94 -26.68 16.05
N ARG A 192 -5.13 -25.78 15.46
CA ARG A 192 -3.69 -26.02 15.27
C ARG A 192 -2.92 -26.12 16.59
N ILE A 193 -3.32 -25.36 17.61
CA ILE A 193 -2.75 -25.46 18.95
C ILE A 193 -3.12 -26.83 19.54
N ASP A 194 -4.40 -27.22 19.47
CA ASP A 194 -4.87 -28.53 19.94
C ASP A 194 -4.12 -29.69 19.24
N ASP A 195 -3.93 -29.61 17.92
CA ASP A 195 -3.17 -30.59 17.13
C ASP A 195 -1.68 -30.62 17.53
N ALA A 196 -1.07 -29.46 17.79
CA ALA A 196 0.32 -29.35 18.22
C ALA A 196 0.52 -29.92 19.64
N GLU A 197 -0.41 -29.66 20.56
CA GLU A 197 -0.41 -30.24 21.90
C GLU A 197 -0.58 -31.77 21.85
N ALA A 198 -1.54 -32.25 21.05
CA ALA A 198 -1.72 -33.69 20.84
C ALA A 198 -0.47 -34.36 20.24
N ALA A 199 0.23 -33.69 19.32
CA ALA A 199 1.49 -34.18 18.76
C ALA A 199 2.60 -34.24 19.82
N ILE A 200 2.71 -33.23 20.69
CA ILE A 200 3.65 -33.22 21.81
C ILE A 200 3.35 -34.38 22.77
N ASP A 201 2.09 -34.60 23.12
CA ASP A 201 1.70 -35.65 24.07
C ASP A 201 1.90 -37.05 23.49
N LYS A 202 1.57 -37.24 22.21
CA LYS A 202 1.89 -38.49 21.49
C LYS A 202 3.41 -38.74 21.49
N TYR A 203 4.20 -37.72 21.19
CA TYR A 203 5.66 -37.83 21.16
C TYR A 203 6.24 -38.16 22.54
N LYS A 204 5.74 -37.52 23.61
CA LYS A 204 6.13 -37.84 25.00
C LYS A 204 5.76 -39.27 25.39
N THR A 205 4.61 -39.77 24.92
CA THR A 205 4.16 -41.14 25.18
C THR A 205 5.03 -42.16 24.45
N GLU A 206 5.34 -41.93 23.17
CA GLU A 206 6.13 -42.84 22.33
C GLU A 206 7.60 -42.89 22.76
N PHE A 207 8.20 -41.73 23.08
CA PHE A 207 9.62 -41.62 23.40
C PHE A 207 9.90 -41.39 24.89
N GLY A 208 8.92 -41.66 25.76
CA GLY A 208 9.04 -41.46 27.21
C GLY A 208 10.27 -42.15 27.83
N LYS A 209 10.63 -43.35 27.35
CA LYS A 209 11.85 -44.09 27.76
C LYS A 209 13.12 -43.23 27.67
N TYR A 210 13.24 -42.42 26.61
CA TYR A 210 14.40 -41.57 26.36
C TYR A 210 14.27 -40.22 27.09
N LEU A 211 13.07 -39.64 27.10
CA LEU A 211 12.85 -38.28 27.63
C LEU A 211 12.92 -38.20 29.16
N SER A 212 12.52 -39.27 29.86
CA SER A 212 12.50 -39.31 31.33
C SER A 212 13.87 -39.58 31.97
N LYS A 213 14.84 -40.08 31.20
CA LYS A 213 16.20 -40.32 31.71
C LYS A 213 17.03 -39.04 31.63
N ASP A 214 17.81 -38.82 32.68
CA ASP A 214 18.81 -37.78 32.70
C ASP A 214 20.13 -38.28 32.08
N GLU A 215 20.71 -37.47 31.19
CA GLU A 215 21.90 -37.85 30.41
C GLU A 215 23.11 -38.07 31.32
N VAL A 216 23.31 -37.20 32.31
CA VAL A 216 24.43 -37.28 33.26
C VAL A 216 24.31 -38.53 34.11
N THR A 217 23.11 -38.79 34.62
CA THR A 217 22.83 -39.98 35.43
C THR A 217 23.09 -41.26 34.63
N LEU A 218 22.58 -41.35 33.40
CA LEU A 218 22.78 -42.52 32.54
C LEU A 218 24.26 -42.72 32.14
N ARG A 219 25.00 -41.62 31.92
CA ARG A 219 26.44 -41.69 31.61
C ARG A 219 27.23 -42.26 32.79
N ASN A 220 26.88 -41.87 34.00
CA ASN A 220 27.50 -42.40 35.22
C ASN A 220 27.16 -43.89 35.42
N GLU A 221 25.91 -44.30 35.17
CA GLU A 221 25.52 -45.71 35.19
C GLU A 221 26.32 -46.54 34.19
N ILE A 222 26.48 -46.04 32.95
CA ILE A 222 27.29 -46.70 31.92
C ILE A 222 28.74 -46.85 32.39
N ALA A 223 29.36 -45.79 32.92
CA ALA A 223 30.74 -45.85 33.42
C ALA A 223 30.91 -46.89 34.55
N GLN A 224 29.94 -46.98 35.48
CA GLN A 224 29.95 -47.99 36.53
C GLN A 224 29.77 -49.42 35.99
N MET A 225 28.94 -49.60 34.95
CA MET A 225 28.77 -50.90 34.29
C MET A 225 30.02 -51.31 33.52
N GLU A 226 30.71 -50.37 32.87
CA GLU A 226 32.00 -50.61 32.19
C GLU A 226 33.09 -51.02 33.18
N GLU A 227 33.16 -50.39 34.34
CA GLU A 227 34.07 -50.78 35.43
C GLU A 227 33.78 -52.20 35.91
N ARG A 228 32.51 -52.52 36.20
CA ARG A 228 32.09 -53.88 36.59
C ARG A 228 32.42 -54.92 35.51
N LEU A 229 32.24 -54.58 34.24
CA LEU A 229 32.57 -55.44 33.11
C LEU A 229 34.08 -55.73 33.07
N SER A 230 34.91 -54.70 33.25
CA SER A 230 36.37 -54.84 33.30
C SER A 230 36.82 -55.76 34.45
N LEU A 231 36.23 -55.59 35.64
CA LEU A 231 36.50 -56.45 36.79
C LEU A 231 36.10 -57.90 36.54
N MET A 232 34.90 -58.15 35.98
CA MET A 232 34.46 -59.49 35.60
C MET A 232 35.37 -60.10 34.53
N GLN A 233 35.81 -59.33 33.54
CA GLN A 233 36.74 -59.82 32.52
C GLN A 233 38.07 -60.26 33.13
N SER A 234 38.59 -59.52 34.11
CA SER A 234 39.79 -59.89 34.87
C SER A 234 39.58 -61.19 35.66
N GLN A 235 38.44 -61.34 36.33
CA GLN A 235 38.07 -62.57 37.04
C GLN A 235 37.96 -63.78 36.10
N ILE A 236 37.28 -63.62 34.95
CA ILE A 236 37.17 -64.64 33.91
C ILE A 236 38.56 -65.05 33.43
N ASN A 237 39.44 -64.10 33.11
CA ASN A 237 40.80 -64.40 32.67
C ASN A 237 41.60 -65.17 33.74
N GLY A 238 41.45 -64.79 35.02
CA GLY A 238 42.06 -65.49 36.15
C GLY A 238 41.56 -66.93 36.31
N LEU A 239 40.24 -67.14 36.25
CA LEU A 239 39.61 -68.46 36.32
C LEU A 239 39.94 -69.31 35.09
N GLN A 240 40.04 -68.72 33.89
CA GLN A 240 40.48 -69.42 32.68
C GLN A 240 41.94 -69.86 32.80
N ALA A 241 42.82 -69.02 33.36
CA ALA A 241 44.20 -69.41 33.65
C ALA A 241 44.26 -70.55 34.68
N SER A 242 43.50 -70.44 35.77
CA SER A 242 43.37 -71.50 36.78
C SER A 242 42.86 -72.82 36.16
N ARG A 243 41.82 -72.75 35.33
CA ARG A 243 41.27 -73.90 34.59
C ARG A 243 42.30 -74.53 33.64
N ARG A 244 43.13 -73.72 32.97
CA ARG A 244 44.22 -74.22 32.10
C ARG A 244 45.31 -74.91 32.91
N VAL A 245 45.71 -74.34 34.05
CA VAL A 245 46.67 -74.96 34.97
C VAL A 245 46.13 -76.28 35.50
N LEU A 246 44.87 -76.31 35.97
CA LEU A 246 44.19 -77.52 36.43
C LEU A 246 44.13 -78.58 35.31
N ALA A 247 43.69 -78.21 34.11
CA ALA A 247 43.62 -79.10 32.95
C ALA A 247 44.99 -79.65 32.51
N GLY A 248 46.07 -78.89 32.74
CA GLY A 248 47.45 -79.30 32.48
C GLY A 248 48.05 -80.16 33.59
N ASN A 249 47.49 -80.13 34.81
CA ASN A 249 47.98 -80.84 35.99
C ASN A 249 47.46 -82.29 36.05
N THR A 250 47.68 -83.05 34.98
CA THR A 250 47.17 -84.42 34.88
C THR A 250 47.98 -85.39 35.77
N PRO A 251 47.39 -86.52 36.23
CA PRO A 251 48.09 -87.55 36.99
C PRO A 251 49.40 -88.02 36.35
N LEU A 252 49.43 -88.33 35.05
CA LEU A 252 50.68 -88.71 34.36
C LEU A 252 51.65 -87.53 34.24
N ARG A 253 51.15 -86.29 34.12
CA ARG A 253 52.00 -85.08 34.09
C ARG A 253 52.68 -84.83 35.44
N ARG A 254 51.95 -85.03 36.55
CA ARG A 254 52.52 -84.96 37.91
C ARG A 254 53.57 -86.04 38.13
N GLN A 255 53.31 -87.25 37.65
CA GLN A 255 54.26 -88.36 37.71
C GLN A 255 55.53 -88.05 36.89
N LEU A 256 55.37 -87.49 35.69
CA LEU A 256 56.49 -87.06 34.84
C LEU A 256 57.32 -85.96 35.52
N LEU A 257 56.69 -84.93 36.09
CA LEU A 257 57.37 -83.85 36.82
C LEU A 257 58.15 -84.39 38.03
N ALA A 258 57.55 -85.29 38.82
CA ALA A 258 58.23 -85.91 39.96
C ALA A 258 59.44 -86.77 39.52
N GLN A 259 59.31 -87.46 38.37
CA GLN A 259 60.42 -88.21 37.78
C GLN A 259 61.54 -87.28 37.26
N GLU A 260 61.19 -86.14 36.65
CA GLU A 260 62.12 -85.13 36.16
C GLU A 260 62.85 -84.41 37.33
N GLU A 261 62.17 -84.09 38.42
CA GLU A 261 62.80 -83.56 39.64
C GLU A 261 63.76 -84.56 40.27
N LEU A 262 63.37 -85.84 40.37
CA LEU A 262 64.23 -86.90 40.88
C LEU A 262 65.46 -87.09 40.00
N LEU A 263 65.31 -87.03 38.68
CA LEU A 263 66.43 -87.04 37.74
C LEU A 263 67.35 -85.83 37.96
N ASN A 264 66.82 -84.61 38.10
CA ASN A 264 67.61 -83.40 38.35
C ASN A 264 68.39 -83.48 39.67
N ALA A 265 67.77 -83.99 40.74
CA ALA A 265 68.44 -84.21 42.02
C ALA A 265 69.56 -85.26 41.93
N GLN A 266 69.37 -86.30 41.10
CA GLN A 266 70.41 -87.30 40.80
C GLN A 266 71.54 -86.72 39.96
N MET A 267 71.24 -85.92 38.92
CA MET A 267 72.25 -85.27 38.08
C MET A 267 73.07 -84.20 38.82
N ALA A 268 72.55 -83.65 39.92
CA ALA A 268 73.32 -82.78 40.81
C ALA A 268 74.42 -83.54 41.60
N ARG A 269 74.34 -84.88 41.68
CA ARG A 269 75.26 -85.73 42.46
C ARG A 269 76.01 -86.77 41.62
N TYR A 270 75.49 -87.12 40.45
CA TYR A 270 75.98 -88.20 39.58
C TYR A 270 76.21 -87.70 38.14
N THR A 271 77.15 -88.32 37.43
CA THR A 271 77.44 -88.04 36.00
C THR A 271 76.39 -88.68 35.08
N GLU A 272 76.27 -88.18 33.84
CA GLU A 272 75.22 -88.57 32.88
C GLU A 272 75.13 -90.07 32.59
N ASN A 273 76.21 -90.83 32.82
CA ASN A 273 76.32 -92.27 32.57
C ASN A 273 76.08 -93.15 33.81
N HIS A 274 75.69 -92.57 34.95
CA HIS A 274 75.44 -93.35 36.17
C HIS A 274 74.21 -94.27 36.00
N PRO A 275 74.23 -95.54 36.48
CA PRO A 275 73.14 -96.51 36.26
C PRO A 275 71.77 -96.03 36.73
N GLU A 276 71.72 -95.22 37.78
CA GLU A 276 70.48 -94.65 38.33
C GLU A 276 69.90 -93.54 37.42
N VAL A 277 70.76 -92.73 36.79
CA VAL A 277 70.39 -91.66 35.86
C VAL A 277 69.81 -92.26 34.57
N LEU A 278 70.39 -93.35 34.06
CA LEU A 278 69.88 -94.07 32.88
C LEU A 278 68.51 -94.71 33.13
N ARG A 279 68.30 -95.30 34.33
CA ARG A 279 66.99 -95.82 34.73
C ARG A 279 65.93 -94.73 34.84
N ALA A 280 66.28 -93.60 35.47
CA ALA A 280 65.39 -92.45 35.57
C ALA A 280 65.00 -91.89 34.19
N LYS A 281 65.98 -91.75 33.26
CA LYS A 281 65.71 -91.35 31.86
C LYS A 281 64.79 -92.34 31.13
N GLY A 282 64.99 -93.65 31.30
CA GLY A 282 64.13 -94.68 30.68
C GLY A 282 62.69 -94.64 31.20
N LEU A 283 62.50 -94.41 32.52
CA LEU A 283 61.18 -94.23 33.12
C LEU A 283 60.48 -92.97 32.59
N ILE A 284 61.21 -91.86 32.45
CA ILE A 284 60.69 -90.61 31.87
C ILE A 284 60.25 -90.81 30.42
N GLU A 285 61.03 -91.52 29.59
CA GLU A 285 60.63 -91.83 28.21
C GLU A 285 59.38 -92.70 28.14
N ALA A 286 59.26 -93.70 29.01
CA ALA A 286 58.07 -94.55 29.09
C ALA A 286 56.83 -93.72 29.46
N THR A 287 56.93 -92.88 30.49
CA THR A 287 55.85 -91.96 30.89
C THR A 287 55.51 -90.96 29.77
N ARG A 288 56.49 -90.46 29.02
CA ARG A 288 56.26 -89.58 27.84
C ARG A 288 55.53 -90.29 26.71
N ARG A 289 55.88 -91.55 26.41
CA ARG A 289 55.18 -92.36 25.40
C ARG A 289 53.75 -92.65 25.83
N GLN A 290 53.53 -92.95 27.10
CA GLN A 290 52.19 -93.15 27.67
C GLN A 290 51.35 -91.87 27.64
N LEU A 291 51.96 -90.71 27.92
CA LEU A 291 51.30 -89.41 27.77
C LEU A 291 50.93 -89.11 26.30
N ALA A 292 51.73 -89.58 25.34
CA ALA A 292 51.45 -89.43 23.91
C ALA A 292 50.33 -90.35 23.39
N SER A 293 50.17 -91.56 23.97
CA SER A 293 49.13 -92.52 23.55
C SER A 293 47.83 -92.44 24.36
N GLU A 294 47.90 -92.16 25.67
CA GLU A 294 46.77 -92.17 26.61
C GLU A 294 46.44 -90.77 27.17
N GLY A 295 47.11 -89.72 26.69
CA GLY A 295 46.97 -88.36 27.22
C GLY A 295 45.55 -87.79 27.16
N GLU A 296 44.70 -88.25 26.25
CA GLU A 296 43.28 -87.85 26.25
C GLU A 296 42.46 -88.48 27.39
N ALA A 297 42.73 -89.74 27.73
CA ALA A 297 42.05 -90.42 28.84
C ALA A 297 42.46 -89.81 30.19
N ASP A 298 43.75 -89.47 30.34
CA ASP A 298 44.30 -88.81 31.52
C ASP A 298 43.73 -87.38 31.72
N ARG A 299 43.51 -86.64 30.63
CA ARG A 299 42.82 -85.33 30.69
C ARG A 299 41.34 -85.46 31.08
N ARG A 300 40.64 -86.51 30.64
CA ARG A 300 39.24 -86.75 31.05
C ARG A 300 39.11 -86.99 32.56
N ALA A 301 40.08 -87.64 33.19
CA ALA A 301 40.08 -87.83 34.64
C ALA A 301 40.13 -86.49 35.40
N VAL A 302 40.86 -85.50 34.86
CA VAL A 302 40.93 -84.14 35.42
C VAL A 302 39.62 -83.38 35.23
N TYR A 303 38.89 -83.59 34.13
CA TYR A 303 37.62 -82.88 33.88
C TYR A 303 36.48 -83.26 34.83
N VAL A 304 36.61 -84.38 35.54
CA VAL A 304 35.59 -84.89 36.48
C VAL A 304 35.94 -84.49 37.93
N THR A 305 37.11 -83.89 38.20
CA THR A 305 37.46 -83.52 39.57
C THR A 305 36.54 -82.41 40.10
N PRO A 306 36.18 -82.43 41.40
CA PRO A 306 35.34 -81.41 42.01
C PRO A 306 35.87 -79.99 41.80
N GLU A 307 37.19 -79.79 41.89
CA GLU A 307 37.84 -78.50 41.72
C GLU A 307 37.72 -77.98 40.28
N TYR A 308 37.85 -78.86 39.28
CA TYR A 308 37.68 -78.47 37.88
C TYR A 308 36.23 -78.14 37.57
N GLN A 309 35.28 -78.91 38.09
CA GLN A 309 33.85 -78.64 37.89
C GLN A 309 33.39 -77.35 38.56
N GLN A 310 33.89 -77.03 39.76
CA GLN A 310 33.58 -75.75 40.43
C GLN A 310 34.04 -74.55 39.60
N VAL A 311 35.31 -74.54 39.17
CA VAL A 311 35.85 -73.47 38.31
C VAL A 311 35.10 -73.38 36.99
N LYS A 312 34.68 -74.52 36.41
CA LYS A 312 33.87 -74.53 35.18
C LYS A 312 32.51 -73.85 35.40
N VAL A 313 31.78 -74.22 36.45
CA VAL A 313 30.46 -73.66 36.75
C VAL A 313 30.55 -72.16 37.06
N GLU A 314 31.56 -71.74 37.83
CA GLU A 314 31.79 -70.34 38.14
C GLU A 314 32.12 -69.52 36.89
N LEU A 315 32.97 -70.07 36.00
CA LEU A 315 33.29 -69.45 34.72
C LEU A 315 32.05 -69.29 33.84
N GLU A 316 31.24 -70.34 33.72
CA GLU A 316 29.98 -70.29 32.94
C GLU A 316 29.01 -69.25 33.53
N ALA A 317 28.89 -69.18 34.86
CA ALA A 317 28.05 -68.18 35.54
C ALA A 317 28.54 -66.75 35.29
N LEU A 318 29.86 -66.51 35.39
CA LEU A 318 30.46 -65.20 35.12
C LEU A 318 30.37 -64.81 33.64
N GLU A 319 30.54 -65.75 32.71
CA GLU A 319 30.39 -65.50 31.27
C GLU A 319 28.95 -65.11 30.93
N MET A 320 27.96 -65.77 31.55
CA MET A 320 26.55 -65.41 31.42
C MET A 320 26.25 -64.04 32.02
N ALA A 321 26.77 -63.75 33.22
CA ALA A 321 26.63 -62.44 33.85
C ALA A 321 27.26 -61.32 33.01
N ARG A 322 28.46 -61.56 32.45
CA ARG A 322 29.15 -60.65 31.53
C ARG A 322 28.28 -60.37 30.31
N LYS A 323 27.75 -61.42 29.65
CA LYS A 323 26.91 -61.27 28.46
C LYS A 323 25.64 -60.47 28.74
N ASN A 324 25.00 -60.69 29.89
CA ASN A 324 23.81 -59.92 30.30
C ASN A 324 24.16 -58.45 30.58
N LEU A 325 25.31 -58.20 31.22
CA LEU A 325 25.80 -56.85 31.48
C LEU A 325 26.15 -56.13 30.18
N GLU A 326 26.80 -56.80 29.23
CA GLU A 326 27.09 -56.27 27.88
C GLU A 326 25.84 -55.90 27.12
N ALA A 327 24.80 -56.75 27.15
CA ALA A 327 23.52 -56.46 26.51
C ALA A 327 22.83 -55.22 27.14
N SER A 328 22.87 -55.10 28.47
CA SER A 328 22.31 -53.95 29.17
C SER A 328 23.10 -52.65 28.91
N LEU A 329 24.43 -52.77 28.79
CA LEU A 329 25.33 -51.66 28.48
C LEU A 329 25.13 -51.18 27.04
N ALA A 330 24.88 -52.09 26.10
CA ALA A 330 24.51 -51.76 24.73
C ALA A 330 23.17 -50.99 24.66
N ASP A 331 22.12 -51.46 25.33
CA ASP A 331 20.82 -50.74 25.39
C ASP A 331 20.98 -49.34 26.01
N ASN A 332 21.73 -49.22 27.12
CA ASN A 332 21.96 -47.92 27.75
C ASN A 332 22.77 -46.96 26.87
N ARG A 333 23.79 -47.45 26.14
CA ARG A 333 24.55 -46.63 25.18
C ARG A 333 23.67 -46.15 24.03
N GLU A 334 22.82 -47.03 23.49
CA GLU A 334 21.87 -46.65 22.44
C GLU A 334 20.90 -45.56 22.93
N VAL A 335 20.34 -45.75 24.13
CA VAL A 335 19.48 -44.74 24.77
C VAL A 335 20.23 -43.42 24.94
N LEU A 336 21.47 -43.44 25.44
CA LEU A 336 22.28 -42.23 25.65
C LEU A 336 22.48 -41.44 24.35
N LEU A 337 22.72 -42.12 23.23
CA LEU A 337 22.91 -41.48 21.92
C LEU A 337 21.62 -40.84 21.39
N MET A 338 20.46 -41.42 21.71
CA MET A 338 19.16 -40.96 21.21
C MET A 338 18.56 -39.81 22.04
N ILE A 339 18.94 -39.65 23.32
CA ILE A 339 18.40 -38.60 24.20
C ILE A 339 18.49 -37.19 23.59
N PRO A 340 19.66 -36.71 23.11
CA PRO A 340 19.78 -35.33 22.61
C PRO A 340 18.92 -35.08 21.37
N ALA A 341 18.90 -36.04 20.43
CA ALA A 341 18.07 -35.96 19.24
C ALA A 341 16.59 -35.90 19.62
N LYS A 342 16.14 -36.78 20.52
CA LYS A 342 14.74 -36.84 20.93
C LYS A 342 14.29 -35.64 21.75
N ARG A 343 15.16 -35.03 22.55
CA ARG A 343 14.89 -33.76 23.24
C ARG A 343 14.82 -32.58 22.27
N THR A 344 15.67 -32.56 21.24
CA THR A 344 15.66 -31.50 20.22
C THR A 344 14.37 -31.53 19.41
N GLU A 345 13.96 -32.71 18.94
CA GLU A 345 12.67 -32.93 18.26
C GLU A 345 11.48 -32.47 19.14
N LEU A 346 11.47 -32.80 20.44
CA LEU A 346 10.44 -32.33 21.36
C LEU A 346 10.45 -30.80 21.52
N ALA A 347 11.62 -30.19 21.62
CA ALA A 347 11.77 -28.74 21.72
C ALA A 347 11.27 -28.03 20.46
N GLU A 348 11.46 -28.64 19.28
CA GLU A 348 10.89 -28.14 18.02
C GLU A 348 9.37 -28.15 18.01
N LEU A 349 8.76 -29.25 18.47
CA LEU A 349 7.30 -29.32 18.63
C LEU A 349 6.79 -28.26 19.62
N GLY A 350 7.51 -28.06 20.73
CA GLY A 350 7.21 -27.00 21.71
C GLY A 350 7.26 -25.60 21.08
N ARG A 351 8.34 -25.27 20.36
CA ARG A 351 8.47 -24.01 19.62
C ARG A 351 7.33 -23.82 18.61
N LYS A 352 6.93 -24.88 17.91
CA LYS A 352 5.81 -24.83 16.96
C LYS A 352 4.51 -24.46 17.68
N ARG A 353 4.16 -25.13 18.78
CA ARG A 353 2.99 -24.78 19.60
C ARG A 353 3.06 -23.32 20.08
N ASP A 354 4.20 -22.89 20.62
CA ASP A 354 4.36 -21.54 21.15
C ASP A 354 4.17 -20.46 20.07
N ASN A 355 4.62 -20.74 18.84
CA ASN A 355 4.37 -19.86 17.70
C ASN A 355 2.88 -19.79 17.34
N GLU A 356 2.15 -20.91 17.33
CA GLU A 356 0.71 -20.93 17.07
C GLU A 356 -0.06 -20.17 18.16
N VAL A 357 0.31 -20.35 19.44
CA VAL A 357 -0.25 -19.61 20.59
C VAL A 357 -0.01 -18.11 20.44
N LEU A 358 1.21 -17.69 20.10
CA LEU A 358 1.54 -16.28 19.90
C LEU A 358 0.69 -15.63 18.79
N ILE A 359 0.43 -16.36 17.70
CA ILE A 359 -0.41 -15.85 16.61
C ILE A 359 -1.88 -15.82 17.05
N TYR A 360 -2.36 -16.85 17.75
CA TYR A 360 -3.70 -16.88 18.33
C TYR A 360 -3.96 -15.68 19.26
N GLU A 361 -3.05 -15.39 20.19
CA GLU A 361 -3.18 -14.24 21.11
C GLU A 361 -3.24 -12.92 20.35
N LYS A 362 -2.40 -12.75 19.32
CA LYS A 362 -2.44 -11.57 18.44
C LYS A 362 -3.77 -11.47 17.70
N LEU A 363 -4.29 -12.57 17.18
CA LEU A 363 -5.59 -12.60 16.49
C LEU A 363 -6.74 -12.26 17.44
N VAL A 364 -6.75 -12.79 18.66
CA VAL A 364 -7.76 -12.47 19.69
C VAL A 364 -7.70 -11.00 20.07
N ALA A 365 -6.51 -10.45 20.28
CA ALA A 365 -6.35 -9.02 20.55
C ALA A 365 -6.87 -8.16 19.39
N ARG A 366 -6.53 -8.52 18.14
CA ARG A 366 -7.04 -7.85 16.94
C ARG A 366 -8.55 -8.01 16.75
N TYR A 367 -9.11 -9.16 17.10
CA TYR A 367 -10.55 -9.40 17.07
C TYR A 367 -11.28 -8.49 18.05
N GLY A 368 -10.81 -8.37 19.30
CA GLY A 368 -11.38 -7.43 20.27
C GLY A 368 -11.34 -5.99 19.79
N GLN A 369 -10.22 -5.56 19.18
CA GLN A 369 -10.08 -4.25 18.54
C GLN A 369 -11.07 -4.05 17.37
N SER A 370 -11.24 -5.08 16.53
CA SER A 370 -12.14 -5.06 15.38
C SER A 370 -13.62 -5.04 15.80
N GLU A 371 -13.99 -5.80 16.82
CA GLU A 371 -15.34 -5.80 17.41
C GLU A 371 -15.73 -4.41 17.95
N VAL A 372 -14.82 -3.76 18.69
CA VAL A 372 -15.04 -2.38 19.15
C VAL A 372 -15.23 -1.44 17.97
N SER A 373 -14.41 -1.57 16.93
CA SER A 373 -14.53 -0.75 15.71
C SER A 373 -15.86 -1.00 14.98
N LYS A 374 -16.28 -2.25 14.83
CA LYS A 374 -17.56 -2.65 14.23
C LYS A 374 -18.73 -2.03 14.98
N GLU A 375 -18.72 -2.10 16.31
CA GLU A 375 -19.78 -1.50 17.15
C GLU A 375 -19.81 0.03 17.01
N MET A 376 -18.64 0.67 16.89
CA MET A 376 -18.57 2.12 16.64
C MET A 376 -19.17 2.52 15.29
N GLU A 377 -18.98 1.74 14.23
CA GLU A 377 -19.58 1.99 12.91
C GLU A 377 -21.09 1.70 12.90
N LEU A 378 -21.56 0.70 13.64
CA LEU A 378 -22.99 0.41 13.81
C LEU A 378 -23.73 1.52 14.53
N GLN A 379 -23.11 2.10 15.58
CA GLN A 379 -23.69 3.20 16.34
C GLN A 379 -23.47 4.59 15.70
N ASN A 380 -22.93 4.67 14.48
CA ASN A 380 -22.54 5.92 13.80
C ASN A 380 -21.61 6.81 14.64
N LYS A 381 -20.79 6.20 15.51
CA LYS A 381 -19.89 6.93 16.42
C LYS A 381 -18.49 7.14 15.84
N SER A 382 -18.17 6.55 14.70
CA SER A 382 -16.87 6.69 14.04
C SER A 382 -16.77 7.96 13.19
N VAL A 383 -17.63 8.12 12.17
CA VAL A 383 -17.72 9.34 11.36
C VAL A 383 -19.19 9.59 11.05
N ASN A 384 -19.75 10.67 11.57
CA ASN A 384 -21.12 11.06 11.28
C ASN A 384 -21.11 12.18 10.24
N PHE A 385 -21.69 11.92 9.07
CA PHE A 385 -21.90 12.93 8.05
C PHE A 385 -23.24 13.61 8.32
N ARG A 386 -23.18 14.88 8.66
CA ARG A 386 -24.38 15.69 8.86
C ARG A 386 -24.50 16.67 7.71
N VAL A 387 -25.59 16.58 6.95
CA VAL A 387 -25.93 17.63 5.97
C VAL A 387 -26.24 18.89 6.76
N LEU A 388 -25.38 19.90 6.63
CA LEU A 388 -25.54 21.19 7.30
C LEU A 388 -26.52 22.07 6.50
N ASP A 389 -26.34 22.09 5.19
CA ASP A 389 -27.18 22.84 4.26
C ASP A 389 -27.48 22.00 3.02
N PRO A 390 -28.74 21.59 2.78
CA PRO A 390 -29.11 20.86 1.57
C PRO A 390 -29.09 21.78 0.34
N ALA A 391 -28.95 21.21 -0.85
CA ALA A 391 -29.01 21.98 -2.08
C ALA A 391 -30.44 22.46 -2.35
N VAL A 392 -30.60 23.78 -2.48
CA VAL A 392 -31.86 24.42 -2.87
C VAL A 392 -31.77 24.94 -4.30
N PRO A 393 -32.87 24.93 -5.08
CA PRO A 393 -32.90 25.53 -6.41
C PRO A 393 -32.57 27.03 -6.34
N ALA A 394 -31.51 27.46 -7.02
CA ALA A 394 -31.13 28.86 -7.11
C ALA A 394 -32.19 29.68 -7.87
N SER A 395 -32.51 30.86 -7.35
CA SER A 395 -33.42 31.82 -7.99
C SER A 395 -32.75 32.65 -9.09
N GLN A 396 -31.42 32.75 -9.06
CA GLN A 396 -30.61 33.52 -10.02
C GLN A 396 -29.59 32.62 -10.72
N HIS A 397 -29.27 32.95 -11.96
CA HIS A 397 -28.27 32.23 -12.74
C HIS A 397 -26.85 32.72 -12.39
N VAL A 398 -25.89 31.80 -12.32
CA VAL A 398 -24.47 32.10 -12.04
C VAL A 398 -23.68 32.36 -13.32
N SER A 399 -24.17 31.87 -14.47
CA SER A 399 -23.58 32.17 -15.76
C SER A 399 -24.64 32.25 -16.86
N PRO A 400 -24.43 33.05 -17.92
CA PRO A 400 -23.31 33.96 -18.12
C PRO A 400 -23.37 35.21 -17.22
N ASN A 401 -22.21 35.80 -16.91
CA ASN A 401 -22.14 37.10 -16.24
C ASN A 401 -22.53 38.21 -17.22
N ARG A 402 -23.83 38.42 -17.40
CA ARG A 402 -24.38 39.38 -18.38
C ARG A 402 -23.78 40.79 -18.26
N PRO A 403 -23.61 41.38 -17.05
CA PRO A 403 -22.99 42.70 -16.93
C PRO A 403 -21.57 42.75 -17.51
N LEU A 404 -20.79 41.68 -17.30
CA LEU A 404 -19.42 41.58 -17.80
C LEU A 404 -19.40 41.50 -19.34
N ILE A 405 -20.31 40.72 -19.95
CA ILE A 405 -20.41 40.59 -21.41
C ILE A 405 -20.83 41.91 -22.04
N ILE A 406 -21.82 42.60 -21.48
CA ILE A 406 -22.29 43.90 -21.98
C ILE A 406 -21.18 44.95 -21.85
N LEU A 407 -20.47 44.98 -20.71
CA LEU A 407 -19.32 45.87 -20.51
C LEU A 407 -18.20 45.59 -21.52
N ALA A 408 -17.87 44.32 -21.74
CA ALA A 408 -16.90 43.91 -22.75
C ALA A 408 -17.34 44.33 -24.16
N GLY A 409 -18.64 44.20 -24.48
CA GLY A 409 -19.22 44.67 -25.74
C GLY A 409 -19.11 46.19 -25.93
N ILE A 410 -19.25 46.98 -24.86
CA ILE A 410 -19.03 48.44 -24.87
C ILE A 410 -17.58 48.77 -25.19
N VAL A 411 -16.64 48.16 -24.46
CA VAL A 411 -15.20 48.41 -24.65
C VAL A 411 -14.77 47.97 -26.05
N LEU A 412 -15.18 46.78 -26.50
CA LEU A 412 -14.88 46.27 -27.83
C LEU A 412 -15.53 47.10 -28.93
N GLY A 413 -16.76 47.59 -28.73
CA GLY A 413 -17.45 48.43 -29.72
C GLY A 413 -16.74 49.76 -29.95
N ILE A 414 -16.28 50.41 -28.88
CA ILE A 414 -15.48 51.64 -28.98
C ILE A 414 -14.14 51.34 -29.66
N GLY A 415 -13.44 50.29 -29.21
CA GLY A 415 -12.14 49.90 -29.74
C GLY A 415 -12.18 49.54 -31.23
N LEU A 416 -13.11 48.69 -31.65
CA LEU A 416 -13.30 48.29 -33.06
C LEU A 416 -13.81 49.45 -33.91
N GLY A 417 -14.70 50.29 -33.37
CA GLY A 417 -15.17 51.50 -34.05
C GLY A 417 -14.02 52.45 -34.40
N ALA A 418 -13.15 52.73 -33.43
CA ALA A 418 -11.98 53.57 -33.65
C ALA A 418 -10.96 52.87 -34.55
N GLY A 419 -10.64 51.60 -34.28
CA GLY A 419 -9.65 50.82 -35.02
C GLY A 419 -10.00 50.66 -36.50
N LEU A 420 -11.26 50.41 -36.86
CA LEU A 420 -11.68 50.29 -38.27
C LEU A 420 -11.62 51.62 -39.01
N ILE A 421 -11.88 52.75 -38.33
CA ILE A 421 -11.73 54.08 -38.93
C ILE A 421 -10.26 54.37 -39.22
N LEU A 422 -9.38 54.08 -38.26
CA LEU A 422 -7.94 54.22 -38.40
C LEU A 422 -7.40 53.32 -39.51
N LEU A 423 -7.82 52.06 -39.56
CA LEU A 423 -7.43 51.12 -40.60
C LEU A 423 -7.89 51.58 -41.98
N LYS A 424 -9.13 52.08 -42.09
CA LYS A 424 -9.67 52.64 -43.35
C LYS A 424 -8.89 53.88 -43.79
N ASP A 425 -8.38 54.69 -42.87
CA ASP A 425 -7.55 55.85 -43.21
C ASP A 425 -6.14 55.44 -43.61
N PHE A 426 -5.54 54.46 -42.92
CA PHE A 426 -4.25 53.89 -43.28
C PHE A 426 -4.24 53.23 -44.66
N LEU A 427 -5.35 52.57 -45.03
CA LEU A 427 -5.54 51.96 -46.35
C LEU A 427 -5.94 52.97 -47.45
N ASN A 428 -6.16 54.24 -47.12
CA ASN A 428 -6.55 55.26 -48.08
C ASN A 428 -5.31 56.07 -48.51
N PRO A 429 -4.79 55.91 -49.74
CA PRO A 429 -3.57 56.59 -50.21
C PRO A 429 -3.77 58.09 -50.52
N SER A 430 -4.76 58.75 -49.92
CA SER A 430 -5.10 60.15 -50.19
C SER A 430 -4.17 61.10 -49.43
N ILE A 431 -3.51 62.00 -50.17
CA ILE A 431 -2.61 63.01 -49.60
C ILE A 431 -3.44 64.18 -49.07
N LYS A 432 -3.48 64.33 -47.73
CA LYS A 432 -4.36 65.30 -47.05
C LYS A 432 -3.64 66.51 -46.45
N SER A 433 -2.31 66.51 -46.41
CA SER A 433 -1.51 67.64 -45.91
C SER A 433 -0.61 68.20 -47.02
N PRO A 434 -0.52 69.53 -47.19
CA PRO A 434 0.44 70.15 -48.10
C PRO A 434 1.89 69.86 -47.71
N GLU A 435 2.16 69.52 -46.45
CA GLU A 435 3.49 69.14 -45.96
C GLU A 435 3.95 67.78 -46.49
N SER A 436 3.01 66.83 -46.67
CA SER A 436 3.30 65.51 -47.26
C SER A 436 3.71 65.61 -48.73
N ILE A 437 3.22 66.62 -49.46
CA ILE A 437 3.60 66.91 -50.85
C ILE A 437 4.97 67.59 -50.92
N LYS A 438 5.27 68.50 -49.97
CA LYS A 438 6.60 69.13 -49.85
C LYS A 438 7.71 68.10 -49.57
N GLN A 439 7.43 67.07 -48.76
CA GLN A 439 8.38 65.99 -48.48
C GLN A 439 8.68 65.09 -49.69
N MET A 440 7.78 65.03 -50.67
CA MET A 440 7.98 64.32 -51.94
C MET A 440 8.76 65.16 -52.98
N GLY A 441 9.24 66.35 -52.60
CA GLY A 441 10.05 67.23 -53.47
C GLY A 441 9.23 68.06 -54.47
N ILE A 442 7.90 68.06 -54.36
CA ILE A 442 7.02 68.81 -55.26
C ILE A 442 6.70 70.18 -54.64
N PRO A 443 6.99 71.32 -55.31
CA PRO A 443 6.69 72.64 -54.78
C PRO A 443 5.17 72.91 -54.79
N VAL A 444 4.62 73.21 -53.62
CA VAL A 444 3.21 73.59 -53.45
C VAL A 444 3.09 75.11 -53.57
N PHE A 445 2.56 75.61 -54.70
CA PHE A 445 2.47 77.04 -55.00
C PHE A 445 1.25 77.75 -54.40
N ALA A 446 0.12 77.04 -54.26
CA ALA A 446 -1.08 77.57 -53.65
C ALA A 446 -1.94 76.43 -53.10
N VAL A 447 -2.65 76.69 -51.99
CA VAL A 447 -3.70 75.81 -51.48
C VAL A 447 -5.02 76.49 -51.77
N VAL A 448 -5.87 75.85 -52.57
CA VAL A 448 -7.23 76.37 -52.84
C VAL A 448 -8.10 76.02 -51.63
N PRO A 449 -8.57 77.00 -50.85
CA PRO A 449 -9.48 76.73 -49.76
C PRO A 449 -10.80 76.22 -50.34
N VAL A 450 -11.32 75.14 -49.77
CA VAL A 450 -12.67 74.69 -50.09
C VAL A 450 -13.64 75.71 -49.48
N ILE A 451 -14.21 76.58 -50.32
CA ILE A 451 -15.26 77.53 -49.90
C ILE A 451 -16.57 76.74 -49.83
N GLY A 452 -16.95 76.33 -48.63
CA GLY A 452 -18.22 75.64 -48.39
C GLY A 452 -19.41 76.55 -48.66
N ASN A 453 -20.48 76.00 -49.25
CA ASN A 453 -21.76 76.68 -49.36
C ASN A 453 -22.41 76.73 -47.96
N VAL A 454 -22.70 77.92 -47.44
CA VAL A 454 -23.26 78.12 -46.08
C VAL A 454 -24.56 77.31 -45.88
N ALA A 455 -25.36 77.14 -46.93
CA ALA A 455 -26.57 76.31 -46.91
C ALA A 455 -26.26 74.81 -46.75
N GLU A 456 -25.19 74.29 -47.36
CA GLU A 456 -24.78 72.90 -47.22
C GLU A 456 -24.12 72.62 -45.86
N GLU A 457 -23.35 73.58 -45.33
CA GLU A 457 -22.71 73.46 -44.01
C GLU A 457 -23.74 73.41 -42.87
N LEU A 458 -24.80 74.22 -42.95
CA LEU A 458 -25.93 74.15 -42.00
C LEU A 458 -26.65 72.80 -42.07
N GLY A 459 -26.83 72.24 -43.27
CA GLY A 459 -27.45 70.92 -43.48
C GLY A 459 -26.58 69.75 -43.02
N ARG A 460 -25.25 69.83 -43.14
CA ARG A 460 -24.30 68.85 -42.58
C ARG A 460 -24.27 68.92 -41.05
N ARG A 461 -24.21 70.14 -40.47
CA ARG A 461 -24.27 70.33 -39.02
C ARG A 461 -25.56 69.76 -38.40
N ARG A 462 -26.72 69.97 -39.02
CA ARG A 462 -27.99 69.36 -38.56
C ARG A 462 -27.95 67.82 -38.62
N ARG A 463 -27.37 67.24 -39.66
CA ARG A 463 -27.18 65.77 -39.77
C ARG A 463 -26.22 65.23 -38.72
N ASP A 464 -25.11 65.92 -38.46
CA ASP A 464 -24.14 65.48 -37.46
C ASP A 464 -24.71 65.58 -36.03
N VAL A 465 -25.47 66.64 -35.74
CA VAL A 465 -26.17 66.80 -34.46
C VAL A 465 -27.25 65.73 -34.28
N THR A 466 -28.03 65.43 -35.32
CA THR A 466 -29.05 64.37 -35.25
C THR A 466 -28.43 62.98 -35.07
N ILE A 467 -27.35 62.65 -35.79
CA ILE A 467 -26.62 61.40 -35.60
C ILE A 467 -26.05 61.29 -34.18
N CYS A 468 -25.42 62.36 -33.67
CA CYS A 468 -24.88 62.40 -32.31
C CYS A 468 -25.98 62.22 -31.25
N LEU A 469 -27.12 62.90 -31.39
CA LEU A 469 -28.25 62.76 -30.48
C LEU A 469 -28.84 61.35 -30.51
N VAL A 470 -29.11 60.80 -31.70
CA VAL A 470 -29.70 59.46 -31.84
C VAL A 470 -28.76 58.38 -31.28
N SER A 471 -27.47 58.43 -31.64
CA SER A 471 -26.47 57.49 -31.12
C SER A 471 -26.23 57.64 -29.62
N GLY A 472 -26.26 58.87 -29.09
CA GLY A 472 -26.15 59.14 -27.65
C GLY A 472 -27.33 58.59 -26.86
N VAL A 473 -28.56 58.76 -27.35
CA VAL A 473 -29.77 58.15 -26.75
C VAL A 473 -29.70 56.63 -26.79
N TYR A 474 -29.24 56.06 -27.90
CA TYR A 474 -29.09 54.61 -28.05
C TYR A 474 -28.02 54.03 -27.13
N PHE A 475 -26.88 54.72 -26.99
CA PHE A 475 -25.85 54.36 -26.03
C PHE A 475 -26.38 54.43 -24.58
N LEU A 476 -27.14 55.48 -24.24
CA LEU A 476 -27.77 55.59 -22.93
C LEU A 476 -28.74 54.42 -22.66
N MET A 477 -29.46 53.96 -23.68
CA MET A 477 -30.31 52.77 -23.58
C MET A 477 -29.50 51.52 -23.21
N ILE A 478 -28.35 51.28 -23.87
CA ILE A 478 -27.46 50.15 -23.57
C ILE A 478 -26.87 50.26 -22.15
N VAL A 479 -26.46 51.46 -21.73
CA VAL A 479 -25.97 51.69 -20.37
C VAL A 479 -27.07 51.47 -19.33
N THR A 480 -28.31 51.82 -19.65
CA THR A 480 -29.47 51.54 -18.80
C THR A 480 -29.71 50.04 -18.67
N VAL A 481 -29.62 49.27 -19.75
CA VAL A 481 -29.68 47.80 -19.73
C VAL A 481 -28.57 47.22 -18.85
N LEU A 482 -27.33 47.71 -18.99
CA LEU A 482 -26.22 47.31 -18.11
C LEU A 482 -26.54 47.60 -16.64
N GLY A 483 -27.07 48.79 -16.33
CA GLY A 483 -27.44 49.18 -14.97
C GLY A 483 -28.54 48.29 -14.37
N LEU A 484 -29.56 47.95 -15.17
CA LEU A 484 -30.64 47.04 -14.75
C LEU A 484 -30.12 45.63 -14.43
N GLU A 485 -29.20 45.11 -15.25
CA GLU A 485 -28.58 43.79 -15.01
C GLU A 485 -27.63 43.81 -13.80
N VAL A 486 -26.88 44.89 -13.57
CA VAL A 486 -26.05 45.04 -12.35
C VAL A 486 -26.91 45.08 -11.09
N LEU A 487 -28.07 45.74 -11.16
CA LEU A 487 -29.04 45.80 -10.07
C LEU A 487 -29.90 44.53 -9.94
N HIS A 488 -29.66 43.51 -10.78
CA HIS A 488 -30.39 42.23 -10.80
C HIS A 488 -31.92 42.42 -10.91
N VAL A 489 -32.36 43.45 -11.65
CA VAL A 489 -33.78 43.73 -11.85
C VAL A 489 -34.27 42.94 -13.06
N ASN A 490 -35.05 41.89 -12.83
CA ASN A 490 -35.53 40.93 -13.85
C ASN A 490 -36.58 41.50 -14.84
N VAL A 491 -36.56 42.79 -15.16
CA VAL A 491 -37.55 43.43 -16.04
C VAL A 491 -37.52 42.83 -17.45
N ILE A 492 -36.31 42.64 -17.99
CA ILE A 492 -36.09 42.17 -19.37
C ILE A 492 -36.46 40.69 -19.48
N ASP A 493 -36.08 39.87 -18.50
CA ASP A 493 -36.45 38.46 -18.45
C ASP A 493 -37.98 38.25 -18.26
N ALA A 494 -38.64 39.12 -17.48
CA ALA A 494 -40.09 39.11 -17.34
C ALA A 494 -40.81 39.48 -18.66
N ALA A 495 -40.29 40.47 -19.39
CA ALA A 495 -40.82 40.84 -20.71
C ALA A 495 -40.65 39.72 -21.75
N ILE A 496 -39.45 39.14 -21.84
CA ILE A 496 -39.15 38.04 -22.78
C ILE A 496 -40.00 36.79 -22.46
N SER A 497 -40.13 36.42 -21.19
CA SER A 497 -40.95 35.28 -20.78
C SER A 497 -42.45 35.49 -21.01
N SER A 498 -42.94 36.74 -20.91
CA SER A 498 -44.33 37.08 -21.22
C SER A 498 -44.63 36.95 -22.71
N ILE A 499 -43.70 37.38 -23.58
CA ILE A 499 -43.81 37.23 -25.04
C ILE A 499 -43.78 35.75 -25.43
N ARG A 500 -42.92 34.94 -24.80
CA ARG A 500 -42.82 33.49 -25.06
C ARG A 500 -44.02 32.67 -24.54
N LYS A 501 -44.86 33.24 -23.69
CA LYS A 501 -46.12 32.62 -23.25
C LYS A 501 -47.30 32.97 -24.17
N LEU A 502 -47.13 33.98 -25.03
CA LEU A 502 -48.12 34.48 -25.99
C LEU A 502 -47.95 33.87 -27.40
N VAL A 503 -46.79 33.27 -27.66
CA VAL A 503 -46.45 32.49 -28.86
C VAL A 503 -46.36 31.03 -28.46
#